data_AF-A0A4T0BYL6-F1
#
_entry.id   AF-A0A4T0BYL6-F1
#
_cell.length_a   1.000
_cell.length_b   1.000
_cell.length_c   1.000
_cell.angle_alpha   90.00
_cell.angle_beta   90.00
_cell.angle_gamma   90.00
#
_symmetry.space_group_name_H-M   'P 1'
#
loop_
_entity.id
_entity.type
_entity.pdbx_description
1 polymer ?
#
loop_
_entity_poly.entity_id
_entity_poly.type
_entity_poly.pdbx_seq_one_letter_code
_entity_poly.pdbx_strand_id
1 'polypeptide(L)'
;MVWDHINVDKPHLVYIILGGFTSLFMLCSSLIKERLYIGEATVATLCGIIFGPHAANLIDPSTWGNEDRITLEFARIVLVVQCFAVGVELPKSYMERHWRSVTFLLIPVMTFGWLVTSLFIWALVPPLNWLDSLCVAACVTATDPVLASSVVGKGKFAQRVPKHLRDLLSAESGCNDGMAFPFIYLAVYIIRYHHHPNEVALHWFCVSILYECVFGAIYGVLVGYIARRAVRFAHERDLIDRESFLVFYFVLALFCAGSGSILGVDDLLVGFACGVGFSNDGWFTEKTEESHVSNVID
;
A
#
# COMPACT_ATOMS: atom_id res chain seq x y z
N MET A 1 28.17 -12.90 -31.70
CA MET A 1 29.09 -13.97 -31.28
C MET A 1 28.29 -15.26 -31.07
N VAL A 2 28.92 -16.45 -31.08
CA VAL A 2 28.19 -17.74 -31.01
C VAL A 2 27.34 -17.89 -29.73
N TRP A 3 27.62 -17.10 -28.69
CA TRP A 3 27.01 -17.18 -27.36
C TRP A 3 26.12 -15.99 -27.00
N ASP A 4 25.61 -15.24 -27.99
CA ASP A 4 24.80 -14.02 -27.74
C ASP A 4 23.50 -14.29 -26.94
N HIS A 5 23.07 -15.57 -26.86
CA HIS A 5 21.92 -16.01 -26.07
C HIS A 5 22.18 -16.05 -24.54
N ILE A 6 23.44 -15.97 -24.09
CA ILE A 6 23.80 -15.93 -22.65
C ILE A 6 24.11 -14.49 -22.19
N ASN A 7 23.83 -13.49 -23.04
CA ASN A 7 24.05 -12.11 -22.65
C ASN A 7 23.13 -11.72 -21.50
N VAL A 8 23.74 -11.12 -20.48
CA VAL A 8 23.05 -10.67 -19.27
C VAL A 8 22.25 -9.42 -19.60
N ASP A 9 20.93 -9.54 -19.52
CA ASP A 9 20.02 -8.41 -19.67
C ASP A 9 19.58 -7.87 -18.30
N LYS A 10 19.40 -6.55 -18.19
CA LYS A 10 19.08 -5.88 -16.91
C LYS A 10 17.75 -6.37 -16.32
N PRO A 11 16.65 -6.53 -17.09
CA PRO A 11 15.41 -7.09 -16.55
C PRO A 11 15.59 -8.53 -16.05
N HIS A 12 16.39 -9.35 -16.73
CA HIS A 12 16.67 -10.72 -16.31
C HIS A 12 17.44 -10.75 -14.97
N LEU A 13 18.38 -9.83 -14.77
CA LEU A 13 19.03 -9.65 -13.47
C LEU A 13 18.04 -9.27 -12.38
N VAL A 14 17.12 -8.34 -12.65
CA VAL A 14 16.09 -7.95 -11.69
C VAL A 14 15.23 -9.15 -11.29
N TYR A 15 14.79 -9.98 -12.24
CA TYR A 15 13.98 -11.17 -11.92
C TYR A 15 14.76 -12.21 -11.11
N ILE A 16 16.04 -12.44 -11.44
CA ILE A 16 16.89 -13.38 -10.70
C ILE A 16 17.18 -12.87 -9.30
N ILE A 17 17.49 -11.58 -9.14
CA ILE A 17 17.79 -11.00 -7.83
C ILE A 17 16.53 -10.96 -6.98
N LEU A 18 15.40 -10.48 -7.51
CA LEU A 18 14.14 -10.40 -6.79
C LEU A 18 13.64 -11.80 -6.42
N GLY A 19 13.53 -12.72 -7.38
CA GLY A 19 13.08 -14.08 -7.14
C GLY A 19 14.03 -14.90 -6.27
N GLY A 20 15.34 -14.75 -6.47
CA GLY A 20 16.36 -15.41 -5.66
C GLY A 20 16.38 -14.90 -4.23
N PHE A 21 16.31 -13.58 -4.04
CA PHE A 21 16.19 -12.95 -2.72
C PHE A 21 14.93 -13.39 -2.00
N THR A 22 13.75 -13.29 -2.63
CA THR A 22 12.49 -13.68 -1.99
C THR A 22 12.49 -15.16 -1.64
N SER A 23 12.99 -16.03 -2.53
CA SER A 23 13.10 -17.47 -2.26
C SER A 23 14.00 -17.77 -1.07
N LEU A 24 15.21 -17.17 -1.03
CA LEU A 24 16.14 -17.32 0.09
C LEU A 24 15.55 -16.76 1.39
N PHE A 25 14.90 -15.60 1.31
CA PHE A 25 14.24 -14.98 2.44
C PHE A 25 13.13 -15.88 3.00
N MET A 26 12.27 -16.42 2.14
CA MET A 26 11.20 -17.35 2.52
C MET A 26 11.74 -18.60 3.22
N LEU A 27 12.84 -19.19 2.69
CA LEU A 27 13.51 -20.35 3.31
C LEU A 27 14.09 -20.04 4.69
N CYS A 28 14.57 -18.82 4.92
CA CYS A 28 15.17 -18.39 6.18
C CYS A 28 14.23 -17.54 7.06
N SER A 29 12.95 -17.42 6.68
CA SER A 29 12.01 -16.47 7.27
C SER A 29 11.83 -16.66 8.77
N SER A 30 11.76 -17.90 9.26
CA SER A 30 11.67 -18.18 10.71
C SER A 30 12.89 -17.69 11.49
N LEU A 31 14.10 -17.82 10.93
CA LEU A 31 15.31 -17.33 11.58
C LEU A 31 15.34 -15.80 11.62
N ILE A 32 14.98 -15.14 10.53
CA ILE A 32 14.99 -13.68 10.45
C ILE A 32 13.87 -13.08 11.32
N LYS A 33 12.63 -13.56 11.16
CA LYS A 33 11.43 -13.02 11.82
C LYS A 33 11.35 -13.44 13.28
N GLU A 34 11.56 -14.73 13.60
CA GLU A 34 11.30 -15.25 14.95
C GLU A 34 12.52 -15.31 15.87
N ARG A 35 13.74 -15.37 15.31
CA ARG A 35 14.97 -15.42 16.13
C ARG A 35 15.69 -14.07 16.17
N LEU A 36 15.88 -13.44 15.02
CA LEU A 36 16.61 -12.17 14.91
C LEU A 36 15.72 -10.94 15.10
N TYR A 37 14.40 -11.07 14.96
CA TYR A 37 13.44 -9.97 15.06
C TYR A 37 13.72 -8.80 14.11
N ILE A 38 14.21 -9.10 12.91
CA ILE A 38 14.51 -8.10 11.88
C ILE A 38 13.30 -7.99 10.95
N GLY A 39 12.83 -6.76 10.70
CA GLY A 39 11.76 -6.47 9.76
C GLY A 39 12.18 -6.71 8.30
N GLU A 40 11.21 -7.11 7.47
CA GLU A 40 11.42 -7.44 6.06
C GLU A 40 12.04 -6.30 5.26
N ALA A 41 11.53 -5.08 5.46
CA ALA A 41 12.02 -3.90 4.76
C ALA A 41 13.50 -3.65 5.01
N THR A 42 13.98 -3.81 6.25
CA THR A 42 15.42 -3.63 6.56
C THR A 42 16.28 -4.59 5.75
N VAL A 43 15.87 -5.86 5.65
CA VAL A 43 16.60 -6.87 4.87
C VAL A 43 16.51 -6.58 3.37
N ALA A 44 15.34 -6.20 2.88
CA ALA A 44 15.13 -5.82 1.48
C ALA A 44 15.94 -4.57 1.09
N THR A 45 16.02 -3.55 1.96
CA THR A 45 16.84 -2.36 1.76
C THR A 45 18.32 -2.71 1.71
N LEU A 46 18.81 -3.57 2.62
CA LEU A 46 20.20 -4.04 2.59
C LEU A 46 20.51 -4.79 1.29
N CYS A 47 19.59 -5.66 0.85
CA CYS A 47 19.69 -6.35 -0.43
C CYS A 47 19.79 -5.35 -1.60
N GLY A 48 18.92 -4.33 -1.61
CA GLY A 48 18.95 -3.24 -2.59
C GLY A 48 20.27 -2.46 -2.59
N ILE A 49 20.85 -2.17 -1.42
CA ILE A 49 22.15 -1.50 -1.31
C ILE A 49 23.28 -2.40 -1.84
N ILE A 50 23.27 -3.69 -1.51
CA ILE A 50 24.28 -4.67 -1.93
C ILE A 50 24.27 -4.84 -3.46
N PHE A 51 23.09 -4.96 -4.07
CA PHE A 51 22.97 -5.15 -5.53
C PHE A 51 22.91 -3.85 -6.33
N GLY A 52 22.70 -2.73 -5.64
CA GLY A 52 22.64 -1.39 -6.19
C GLY A 52 24.01 -0.81 -6.59
N PRO A 53 24.02 0.44 -7.09
CA PRO A 53 25.22 1.08 -7.62
C PRO A 53 26.34 1.31 -6.60
N HIS A 54 26.02 1.29 -5.30
CA HIS A 54 26.98 1.54 -4.23
C HIS A 54 27.86 0.33 -3.89
N ALA A 55 27.49 -0.89 -4.27
CA ALA A 55 28.25 -2.10 -3.96
C ALA A 55 28.49 -2.97 -5.21
N ALA A 56 27.57 -3.86 -5.58
CA ALA A 56 27.77 -4.77 -6.71
C ALA A 56 27.47 -4.14 -8.09
N ASN A 57 26.78 -2.99 -8.11
CA ASN A 57 26.39 -2.26 -9.32
C ASN A 57 25.74 -3.13 -10.41
N LEU A 58 24.88 -4.07 -9.98
CA LEU A 58 24.15 -4.97 -10.88
C LEU A 58 22.82 -4.37 -11.33
N ILE A 59 22.18 -3.61 -10.44
CA ILE A 59 20.94 -2.89 -10.71
C ILE A 59 21.18 -1.40 -10.47
N ASP A 60 21.12 -0.61 -11.52
CA ASP A 60 21.23 0.85 -11.44
C ASP A 60 19.99 1.52 -12.05
N PRO A 61 19.02 1.95 -11.22
CA PRO A 61 17.81 2.64 -11.67
C PRO A 61 18.07 3.89 -12.51
N SER A 62 19.19 4.59 -12.26
CA SER A 62 19.54 5.82 -12.99
C SER A 62 19.80 5.59 -14.48
N THR A 63 20.13 4.36 -14.85
CA THR A 63 20.39 3.98 -16.24
C THR A 63 19.15 3.52 -17.00
N TRP A 64 17.96 3.53 -16.39
CA TRP A 64 16.73 3.03 -16.99
C TRP A 64 16.06 4.03 -17.95
N GLY A 65 16.64 5.23 -18.08
CA GLY A 65 16.16 6.29 -18.97
C GLY A 65 15.01 7.08 -18.37
N ASN A 66 13.90 6.42 -18.01
CA ASN A 66 12.79 7.05 -17.28
C ASN A 66 12.67 6.43 -15.88
N GLU A 67 13.69 6.69 -15.06
CA GLU A 67 13.85 6.14 -13.72
C GLU A 67 12.62 6.38 -12.85
N ASP A 68 12.10 7.61 -12.86
CA ASP A 68 10.96 8.02 -12.04
C ASP A 68 9.72 7.24 -12.43
N ARG A 69 9.41 7.18 -13.72
CA ARG A 69 8.18 6.51 -14.17
C ARG A 69 8.22 5.01 -13.85
N ILE A 70 9.32 4.33 -14.15
CA ILE A 70 9.40 2.87 -13.93
C ILE A 70 9.28 2.56 -12.44
N THR A 71 10.00 3.32 -11.60
CA THR A 71 9.99 3.14 -10.15
C THR A 71 8.62 3.44 -9.55
N LEU A 72 7.99 4.55 -9.97
CA LEU A 72 6.66 4.95 -9.48
C LEU A 72 5.57 3.96 -9.89
N GLU A 73 5.56 3.47 -11.13
CA GLU A 73 4.56 2.50 -11.58
C GLU A 73 4.73 1.14 -10.88
N PHE A 74 5.98 0.71 -10.64
CA PHE A 74 6.24 -0.51 -9.88
C PHE A 74 5.79 -0.37 -8.42
N ALA A 75 6.17 0.73 -7.75
CA ALA A 75 5.75 1.02 -6.38
C ALA A 75 4.23 1.11 -6.26
N ARG A 76 3.57 1.78 -7.20
CA ARG A 76 2.10 1.92 -7.27
C ARG A 76 1.42 0.57 -7.28
N ILE A 77 1.82 -0.34 -8.17
CA ILE A 77 1.21 -1.68 -8.24
C ILE A 77 1.35 -2.41 -6.91
N VAL A 78 2.54 -2.40 -6.31
CA VAL A 78 2.81 -3.07 -5.03
C VAL A 78 1.93 -2.48 -3.91
N LEU A 79 1.90 -1.15 -3.78
CA LEU A 79 1.15 -0.46 -2.73
C LEU A 79 -0.37 -0.65 -2.89
N VAL A 80 -0.91 -0.59 -4.11
CA VAL A 80 -2.35 -0.84 -4.34
C VAL A 80 -2.72 -2.27 -3.97
N VAL A 81 -1.90 -3.26 -4.35
CA VAL A 81 -2.13 -4.67 -4.00
C VAL A 81 -2.09 -4.85 -2.48
N GLN A 82 -1.14 -4.23 -1.81
CA GLN A 82 -1.02 -4.25 -0.35
C GLN A 82 -2.23 -3.62 0.34
N CYS A 83 -2.61 -2.40 -0.06
CA CYS A 83 -3.79 -1.70 0.47
C CYS A 83 -5.07 -2.52 0.28
N PHE A 84 -5.23 -3.11 -0.90
CA PHE A 84 -6.35 -3.99 -1.20
C PHE A 84 -6.37 -5.23 -0.29
N ALA A 85 -5.22 -5.89 -0.11
CA ALA A 85 -5.10 -7.07 0.77
C ALA A 85 -5.53 -6.75 2.20
N VAL A 86 -5.05 -5.63 2.76
CA VAL A 86 -5.46 -5.16 4.08
C VAL A 86 -6.97 -4.95 4.16
N GLY A 87 -7.58 -4.34 3.14
CA GLY A 87 -9.03 -4.16 3.07
C GLY A 87 -9.82 -5.47 3.07
N VAL A 88 -9.30 -6.51 2.40
CA VAL A 88 -9.94 -7.84 2.36
C VAL A 88 -9.80 -8.59 3.69
N GLU A 89 -8.68 -8.42 4.38
CA GLU A 89 -8.41 -9.11 5.66
C GLU A 89 -9.20 -8.56 6.85
N LEU A 90 -9.75 -7.34 6.72
CA LEU A 90 -10.56 -6.74 7.79
C LEU A 90 -11.80 -7.58 8.12
N PRO A 91 -12.21 -7.63 9.40
CA PRO A 91 -13.42 -8.35 9.79
C PRO A 91 -14.68 -7.81 9.09
N LYS A 92 -15.71 -8.67 9.03
CA LYS A 92 -17.03 -8.33 8.48
C LYS A 92 -17.55 -6.99 9.04
N SER A 93 -17.89 -6.07 8.14
CA SER A 93 -18.43 -4.74 8.46
C SER A 93 -17.61 -3.96 9.49
N TYR A 94 -16.28 -4.16 9.49
CA TYR A 94 -15.40 -3.52 10.46
C TYR A 94 -15.43 -1.99 10.33
N MET A 95 -15.28 -1.48 9.10
CA MET A 95 -15.30 -0.04 8.82
C MET A 95 -16.63 0.61 9.18
N GLU A 96 -17.76 -0.08 9.02
CA GLU A 96 -19.08 0.43 9.41
C GLU A 96 -19.25 0.50 10.94
N ARG A 97 -18.67 -0.46 11.69
CA ARG A 97 -18.80 -0.53 13.15
C ARG A 97 -17.82 0.39 13.88
N HIS A 98 -16.60 0.54 13.36
CA HIS A 98 -15.50 1.26 14.03
C HIS A 98 -15.10 2.56 13.34
N TRP A 99 -15.94 3.10 12.44
CA TRP A 99 -15.66 4.33 11.68
C TRP A 99 -15.20 5.49 12.56
N ARG A 100 -15.77 5.63 13.77
CA ARG A 100 -15.36 6.69 14.71
C ARG A 100 -13.89 6.57 15.09
N SER A 101 -13.45 5.40 15.52
CA SER A 101 -12.08 5.15 15.94
C SER A 101 -11.10 5.39 14.78
N VAL A 102 -11.43 4.87 13.60
CA VAL A 102 -10.60 5.05 12.39
C VAL A 102 -10.54 6.53 12.00
N THR A 103 -11.67 7.25 12.04
CA THR A 103 -11.72 8.70 11.74
C THR A 103 -10.89 9.52 12.74
N PHE A 104 -10.92 9.18 14.03
CA PHE A 104 -10.10 9.84 15.05
C PHE A 104 -8.60 9.62 14.81
N LEU A 105 -8.19 8.46 14.31
CA LEU A 105 -6.79 8.22 13.99
C LEU A 105 -6.37 8.96 12.71
N LEU A 106 -7.18 8.87 11.65
CA LEU A 106 -6.84 9.41 10.33
C LEU A 106 -6.96 10.93 10.21
N ILE A 107 -7.83 11.57 11.00
CA ILE A 107 -8.02 13.02 10.89
C ILE A 107 -7.20 13.75 11.97
N PRO A 108 -7.63 13.82 13.25
CA PRO A 108 -6.93 14.67 14.22
C PRO A 108 -5.55 14.13 14.60
N VAL A 109 -5.39 12.81 14.81
CA VAL A 109 -4.10 12.25 15.23
C VAL A 109 -3.08 12.35 14.10
N MET A 110 -3.44 11.93 12.88
CA MET A 110 -2.58 12.06 11.70
C MET A 110 -2.22 13.52 11.41
N THR A 111 -3.19 14.46 11.45
CA THR A 111 -2.93 15.89 11.25
C THR A 111 -1.97 16.45 12.31
N PHE A 112 -2.15 16.07 13.58
CA PHE A 112 -1.25 16.50 14.65
C PHE A 112 0.16 15.94 14.45
N GLY A 113 0.28 14.65 14.12
CA GLY A 113 1.55 13.99 13.81
C GLY A 113 2.27 14.66 12.65
N TRP A 114 1.56 14.98 11.57
CA TRP A 114 2.07 15.71 10.41
C TRP A 114 2.62 17.09 10.78
N LEU A 115 1.86 17.90 11.53
CA LEU A 115 2.28 19.23 11.96
C LEU A 115 3.52 19.16 12.86
N VAL A 116 3.51 18.27 13.86
CA VAL A 116 4.66 18.10 14.76
C VAL A 116 5.90 17.65 13.98
N THR A 117 5.76 16.69 13.08
CA THR A 117 6.86 16.20 12.23
C THR A 117 7.42 17.31 11.33
N SER A 118 6.55 18.15 10.76
CA SER A 118 6.98 19.30 9.95
C SER A 118 7.82 20.31 10.73
N LEU A 119 7.50 20.53 12.01
CA LEU A 119 8.25 21.43 12.88
C LEU A 119 9.62 20.86 13.21
N PHE A 120 9.73 19.54 13.44
CA PHE A 120 11.01 18.89 13.62
C PHE A 120 11.87 18.97 12.36
N ILE A 121 11.31 18.66 11.18
CA ILE A 121 12.05 18.76 9.92
C ILE A 121 12.55 20.19 9.70
N TRP A 122 11.68 21.18 9.90
CA TRP A 122 12.03 22.59 9.77
C TRP A 122 13.14 23.01 10.74
N ALA A 123 13.11 22.52 11.98
CA ALA A 123 14.12 22.84 12.99
C ALA A 123 15.47 22.13 12.74
N LEU A 124 15.45 20.90 12.21
CA LEU A 124 16.66 20.07 12.02
C LEU A 124 17.31 20.24 10.64
N VAL A 125 16.59 20.74 9.64
CA VAL A 125 17.08 20.87 8.26
C VAL A 125 17.06 22.35 7.83
N PRO A 126 18.11 23.14 8.19
CA PRO A 126 18.15 24.59 7.98
C PRO A 126 17.86 25.10 6.56
N PRO A 127 18.20 24.36 5.48
CA PRO A 127 17.88 24.82 4.12
C PRO A 127 16.38 24.82 3.77
N LEU A 128 15.54 24.06 4.49
CA LEU A 128 14.13 23.92 4.17
C LEU A 128 13.30 25.00 4.86
N ASN A 129 12.40 25.63 4.11
CA ASN A 129 11.38 26.48 4.73
C ASN A 129 10.30 25.57 5.40
N TRP A 130 9.42 26.16 6.20
CA TRP A 130 8.40 25.36 6.90
C TRP A 130 7.42 24.67 5.94
N LEU A 131 7.12 25.28 4.78
CA LEU A 131 6.22 24.72 3.78
C LEU A 131 6.84 23.50 3.06
N ASP A 132 8.13 23.56 2.73
CA ASP A 132 8.88 22.42 2.19
C ASP A 132 8.92 21.30 3.24
N SER A 133 9.14 21.67 4.50
CA SER A 133 9.11 20.73 5.63
C SER A 133 7.75 20.09 5.83
N LEU A 134 6.66 20.83 5.57
CA LEU A 134 5.28 20.35 5.60
C LEU A 134 5.02 19.34 4.46
N CYS A 135 5.56 19.60 3.28
CA CYS A 135 5.51 18.67 2.15
C CYS A 135 6.26 17.37 2.46
N VAL A 136 7.48 17.47 2.99
CA VAL A 136 8.28 16.28 3.37
C VAL A 136 7.60 15.51 4.51
N ALA A 137 7.07 16.20 5.52
CA ALA A 137 6.34 15.57 6.61
C ALA A 137 5.14 14.75 6.12
N ALA A 138 4.45 15.22 5.08
CA ALA A 138 3.30 14.51 4.53
C ALA A 138 3.68 13.14 3.96
N CYS A 139 4.86 13.01 3.35
CA CYS A 139 5.40 11.73 2.87
C CYS A 139 5.77 10.74 3.98
N VAL A 140 5.97 11.21 5.21
CA VAL A 140 6.37 10.39 6.38
C VAL A 140 5.18 10.12 7.30
N THR A 141 4.05 10.80 7.09
CA THR A 141 2.89 10.74 7.99
C THR A 141 2.11 9.41 7.85
N ALA A 142 2.07 8.83 6.65
CA ALA A 142 1.44 7.52 6.44
C ALA A 142 2.20 6.42 7.18
N THR A 143 1.48 5.53 7.85
CA THR A 143 2.06 4.41 8.60
C THR A 143 1.78 3.09 7.89
N ASP A 144 2.82 2.29 7.69
CA ASP A 144 2.77 1.11 6.85
C ASP A 144 2.26 -0.15 7.60
N PRO A 145 1.18 -0.81 7.11
CA PRO A 145 0.67 -2.05 7.70
C PRO A 145 1.66 -3.23 7.59
N VAL A 146 2.50 -3.26 6.55
CA VAL A 146 3.48 -4.35 6.30
C VAL A 146 4.64 -4.26 7.30
N LEU A 147 5.14 -3.08 7.61
CA LEU A 147 6.14 -2.93 8.67
C LEU A 147 5.56 -3.28 10.05
N ALA A 148 4.30 -2.91 10.27
CA ALA A 148 3.57 -3.26 11.49
C ALA A 148 3.22 -4.76 11.58
N SER A 149 3.24 -5.52 10.47
CA SER A 149 2.83 -6.95 10.42
C SER A 149 3.61 -7.85 11.40
N SER A 150 4.84 -7.47 11.77
CA SER A 150 5.60 -8.14 12.83
C SER A 150 4.91 -8.07 14.21
N VAL A 151 4.13 -7.00 14.45
CA VAL A 151 3.38 -6.71 15.67
C VAL A 151 1.88 -6.98 15.53
N VAL A 152 1.28 -6.73 14.36
CA VAL A 152 -0.18 -6.88 14.12
C VAL A 152 -0.56 -8.11 13.31
N GLY A 153 0.41 -8.82 12.72
CA GLY A 153 0.18 -9.99 11.86
C GLY A 153 -0.13 -11.28 12.62
N LYS A 154 0.33 -12.41 12.10
CA LYS A 154 0.08 -13.76 12.67
C LYS A 154 1.26 -14.37 13.42
N GLY A 155 2.37 -13.65 13.50
CA GLY A 155 3.58 -14.10 14.20
C GLY A 155 3.39 -14.26 15.72
N LYS A 156 4.35 -14.93 16.37
CA LYS A 156 4.34 -15.19 17.82
C LYS A 156 4.18 -13.93 18.69
N PHE A 157 4.70 -12.78 18.22
CA PHE A 157 4.56 -11.50 18.91
C PHE A 157 3.16 -10.90 18.78
N ALA A 158 2.55 -11.00 17.60
CA ALA A 158 1.22 -10.47 17.37
C ALA A 158 0.13 -11.18 18.18
N GLN A 159 0.34 -12.45 18.54
CA GLN A 159 -0.54 -13.16 19.47
C GLN A 159 -0.60 -12.52 20.88
N ARG A 160 0.38 -11.67 21.24
CA ARG A 160 0.39 -10.92 22.51
C ARG A 160 -0.44 -9.64 22.45
N VAL A 161 -0.78 -9.16 21.25
CA VAL A 161 -1.57 -7.94 21.05
C VAL A 161 -3.05 -8.32 20.88
N PRO A 162 -3.98 -7.73 21.66
CA PRO A 162 -5.40 -7.97 21.52
C PRO A 162 -5.89 -7.82 20.08
N LYS A 163 -6.74 -8.75 19.61
CA LYS A 163 -7.22 -8.78 18.22
C LYS A 163 -7.85 -7.44 17.80
N HIS A 164 -8.64 -6.82 18.68
CA HIS A 164 -9.29 -5.55 18.36
C HIS A 164 -8.30 -4.40 18.09
N LEU A 165 -7.11 -4.41 18.70
CA LEU A 165 -6.07 -3.40 18.44
C LEU A 165 -5.38 -3.69 17.12
N ARG A 166 -5.12 -4.97 16.82
CA ARG A 166 -4.53 -5.39 15.54
C ARG A 166 -5.44 -4.99 14.38
N ASP A 167 -6.73 -5.34 14.46
CA ASP A 167 -7.72 -4.98 13.43
C ASP A 167 -7.85 -3.44 13.26
N LEU A 168 -7.76 -2.68 14.36
CA LEU A 168 -7.84 -1.21 14.32
C LEU A 168 -6.60 -0.59 13.67
N LEU A 169 -5.41 -1.08 14.04
CA LEU A 169 -4.15 -0.63 13.46
C LEU A 169 -4.08 -1.01 11.98
N SER A 170 -4.46 -2.23 11.60
CA SER A 170 -4.56 -2.62 10.18
C SER A 170 -5.54 -1.74 9.41
N ALA A 171 -6.70 -1.39 9.97
CA ALA A 171 -7.66 -0.51 9.32
C ALA A 171 -7.14 0.93 9.17
N GLU A 172 -6.40 1.44 10.16
CA GLU A 172 -5.75 2.75 10.11
C GLU A 172 -4.65 2.78 9.06
N SER A 173 -3.72 1.81 9.11
CA SER A 173 -2.60 1.69 8.18
C SER A 173 -3.02 1.36 6.74
N GLY A 174 -4.14 0.68 6.51
CA GLY A 174 -4.66 0.49 5.14
C GLY A 174 -5.33 1.73 4.55
N CYS A 175 -5.84 2.63 5.39
CA CYS A 175 -6.57 3.81 4.95
C CYS A 175 -5.69 5.08 4.91
N ASN A 176 -4.65 5.14 5.74
CA ASN A 176 -3.78 6.30 5.86
C ASN A 176 -2.91 6.55 4.61
N ASP A 177 -2.53 5.50 3.88
CA ASP A 177 -1.75 5.59 2.64
C ASP A 177 -2.47 6.47 1.60
N GLY A 178 -3.77 6.27 1.43
CA GLY A 178 -4.60 7.16 0.60
C GLY A 178 -4.88 8.50 1.28
N MET A 179 -5.18 8.51 2.57
CA MET A 179 -5.43 9.76 3.31
C MET A 179 -4.21 10.69 3.42
N ALA A 180 -3.01 10.25 3.04
CA ALA A 180 -1.83 11.10 2.92
C ALA A 180 -1.95 12.13 1.78
N PHE A 181 -2.74 11.85 0.73
CA PHE A 181 -2.89 12.69 -0.44
C PHE A 181 -3.33 14.12 -0.09
N PRO A 182 -4.40 14.36 0.71
CA PRO A 182 -4.78 15.69 1.14
C PRO A 182 -3.65 16.48 1.81
N PHE A 183 -2.76 15.83 2.58
CA PHE A 183 -1.65 16.50 3.25
C PHE A 183 -0.54 16.89 2.27
N ILE A 184 -0.16 15.98 1.37
CA ILE A 184 0.86 16.23 0.34
C ILE A 184 0.37 17.33 -0.62
N TYR A 185 -0.83 17.16 -1.19
CA TYR A 185 -1.36 18.10 -2.17
C TYR A 185 -1.68 19.48 -1.59
N LEU A 186 -2.04 19.58 -0.30
CA LEU A 186 -2.16 20.89 0.34
C LEU A 186 -0.82 21.64 0.30
N ALA A 187 0.26 21.00 0.71
CA ALA A 187 1.59 21.61 0.68
C ALA A 187 2.01 21.95 -0.76
N VAL A 188 1.84 21.01 -1.70
CA VAL A 188 2.17 21.22 -3.13
C VAL A 188 1.36 22.36 -3.75
N TYR A 189 0.06 22.48 -3.45
CA TYR A 189 -0.77 23.55 -3.99
C TYR A 189 -0.41 24.92 -3.40
N ILE A 190 -0.09 25.00 -2.10
CA ILE A 190 0.40 26.25 -1.50
C ILE A 190 1.72 26.68 -2.16
N ILE A 191 2.63 25.72 -2.44
CA ILE A 191 3.88 26.00 -3.15
C ILE A 191 3.60 26.50 -4.58
N ARG A 192 2.72 25.80 -5.30
CA ARG A 192 2.45 26.05 -6.73
C ARG A 192 1.67 27.33 -6.99
N TYR A 193 0.62 27.60 -6.21
CA TYR A 193 -0.30 28.73 -6.39
C TYR A 193 0.02 29.87 -5.42
N HIS A 194 1.31 30.14 -5.20
CA HIS A 194 1.80 31.13 -4.26
C HIS A 194 1.01 32.45 -4.37
N HIS A 195 0.53 33.00 -3.25
CA HIS A 195 -0.34 34.19 -3.17
C HIS A 195 -1.78 34.09 -3.71
N HIS A 196 -2.25 32.91 -4.14
CA HIS A 196 -3.62 32.68 -4.62
C HIS A 196 -4.38 31.70 -3.70
N PRO A 197 -4.78 32.13 -2.48
CA PRO A 197 -5.39 31.22 -1.49
C PRO A 197 -6.71 30.62 -1.94
N ASN A 198 -7.47 31.33 -2.79
CA ASN A 198 -8.73 30.83 -3.34
C ASN A 198 -8.50 29.65 -4.29
N GLU A 199 -7.44 29.68 -5.09
CA GLU A 199 -7.09 28.57 -6.01
C GLU A 199 -6.61 27.36 -5.21
N VAL A 200 -5.77 27.57 -4.20
CA VAL A 200 -5.35 26.51 -3.27
C VAL A 200 -6.55 25.83 -2.63
N ALA A 201 -7.47 26.61 -2.03
CA ALA A 201 -8.64 26.07 -1.35
C ALA A 201 -9.56 25.31 -2.31
N LEU A 202 -9.77 25.83 -3.52
CA LEU A 202 -10.59 25.20 -4.55
C LEU A 202 -9.98 23.88 -5.03
N HIS A 203 -8.70 23.88 -5.41
CA HIS A 203 -8.03 22.67 -5.89
C HIS A 203 -7.92 21.62 -4.78
N TRP A 204 -7.50 22.02 -3.59
CA TRP A 204 -7.37 21.09 -2.48
C TRP A 204 -8.71 20.46 -2.08
N PHE A 205 -9.76 21.26 -1.95
CA PHE A 205 -11.06 20.75 -1.53
C PHE A 205 -11.78 20.00 -2.65
N CYS A 206 -11.89 20.57 -3.85
CA CYS A 206 -12.65 19.96 -4.93
C CYS A 206 -11.90 18.82 -5.63
N VAL A 207 -10.59 18.95 -5.84
CA VAL A 207 -9.80 17.91 -6.51
C VAL A 207 -9.34 16.89 -5.48
N SER A 208 -8.51 17.27 -4.51
CA SER A 208 -7.91 16.27 -3.62
C SER A 208 -8.92 15.61 -2.68
N ILE A 209 -9.77 16.38 -2.00
CA ILE A 209 -10.72 15.79 -1.05
C ILE A 209 -11.91 15.16 -1.78
N LEU A 210 -12.66 15.93 -2.58
CA LEU A 210 -13.92 15.44 -3.14
C LEU A 210 -13.73 14.45 -4.30
N TYR A 211 -12.78 14.72 -5.20
CA TYR A 211 -12.59 13.88 -6.40
C TYR A 211 -11.62 12.73 -6.14
N GLU A 212 -10.39 13.01 -5.72
CA GLU A 212 -9.36 11.98 -5.55
C GLU A 212 -9.71 11.04 -4.40
N CYS A 213 -10.04 11.58 -3.22
CA CYS A 213 -10.34 10.75 -2.05
C CYS A 213 -11.79 10.27 -1.99
N VAL A 214 -12.78 11.17 -1.93
CA VAL A 214 -14.20 10.77 -1.68
C VAL A 214 -14.76 9.97 -2.86
N PHE A 215 -14.64 10.49 -4.08
CA PHE A 215 -15.10 9.75 -5.26
C PHE A 215 -14.26 8.49 -5.50
N GLY A 216 -12.94 8.53 -5.29
CA GLY A 216 -12.08 7.34 -5.32
C GLY A 216 -12.54 6.24 -4.35
N ALA A 217 -12.80 6.57 -3.09
CA ALA A 217 -13.31 5.61 -2.10
C ALA A 217 -14.68 5.04 -2.50
N ILE A 218 -15.61 5.88 -2.95
CA ILE A 218 -16.93 5.42 -3.43
C ILE A 218 -16.77 4.48 -4.62
N TYR A 219 -15.95 4.85 -5.59
CA TYR A 219 -15.64 4.03 -6.77
C TYR A 219 -15.05 2.67 -6.35
N GLY A 220 -14.06 2.66 -5.45
CA GLY A 220 -13.47 1.44 -4.91
C GLY A 220 -14.51 0.53 -4.27
N VAL A 221 -15.33 1.06 -3.33
CA VAL A 221 -16.40 0.27 -2.67
C VAL A 221 -17.37 -0.31 -3.71
N LEU A 222 -17.76 0.47 -4.73
CA LEU A 222 -18.67 0.01 -5.78
C LEU A 222 -18.05 -1.13 -6.60
N VAL A 223 -16.78 -0.99 -7.02
CA VAL A 223 -16.06 -2.04 -7.75
C VAL A 223 -15.97 -3.31 -6.90
N GLY A 224 -15.57 -3.19 -5.63
CA GLY A 224 -15.47 -4.33 -4.71
C GLY A 224 -16.82 -5.02 -4.48
N TYR A 225 -17.89 -4.24 -4.30
CA TYR A 225 -19.24 -4.75 -4.13
C TYR A 225 -19.72 -5.54 -5.36
N ILE A 226 -19.52 -4.98 -6.57
CA ILE A 226 -19.88 -5.64 -7.83
C ILE A 226 -19.05 -6.91 -8.03
N ALA A 227 -17.75 -6.83 -7.80
CA ALA A 227 -16.83 -7.95 -7.96
C ALA A 227 -17.19 -9.12 -7.03
N ARG A 228 -17.51 -8.83 -5.76
CA ARG A 228 -18.00 -9.85 -4.82
C ARG A 228 -19.26 -10.55 -5.35
N ARG A 229 -20.24 -9.78 -5.82
CA ARG A 229 -21.49 -10.33 -6.36
C ARG A 229 -21.22 -11.21 -7.59
N ALA A 230 -20.33 -10.77 -8.47
CA ALA A 230 -19.94 -11.50 -9.66
C ALA A 230 -19.23 -12.82 -9.32
N VAL A 231 -18.25 -12.80 -8.40
CA VAL A 231 -17.53 -13.99 -7.95
C VAL A 231 -18.46 -14.98 -7.27
N ARG A 232 -19.34 -14.50 -6.39
CA ARG A 232 -20.31 -15.36 -5.71
C ARG A 232 -21.26 -16.01 -6.72
N PHE A 233 -21.76 -15.24 -7.69
CA PHE A 233 -22.59 -15.79 -8.76
C PHE A 233 -21.86 -16.84 -9.59
N ALA A 234 -20.60 -16.57 -9.96
CA ALA A 234 -19.77 -17.52 -10.69
C ALA A 234 -19.52 -18.80 -9.89
N HIS A 235 -19.25 -18.69 -8.59
CA HIS A 235 -19.05 -19.83 -7.70
C HIS A 235 -20.31 -20.67 -7.52
N GLU A 236 -21.47 -20.03 -7.27
CA GLU A 236 -22.77 -20.73 -7.13
C GLU A 236 -23.21 -21.45 -8.42
N ARG A 237 -22.66 -21.04 -9.57
CA ARG A 237 -22.93 -21.63 -10.89
C ARG A 237 -21.81 -22.57 -11.37
N ASP A 238 -20.81 -22.84 -10.53
CA ASP A 238 -19.64 -23.67 -10.87
C ASP A 238 -18.90 -23.18 -12.12
N LEU A 239 -18.83 -21.86 -12.31
CA LEU A 239 -18.16 -21.19 -13.44
C LEU A 239 -16.70 -20.82 -13.14
N ILE A 240 -16.29 -20.85 -11.87
CA ILE A 240 -14.95 -20.47 -11.43
C ILE A 240 -14.32 -21.63 -10.67
N ASP A 241 -13.13 -22.03 -11.09
CA ASP A 241 -12.33 -23.02 -10.38
C ASP A 241 -11.69 -22.40 -9.12
N ARG A 242 -11.14 -23.25 -8.26
CA ARG A 242 -10.56 -22.82 -6.98
C ARG A 242 -9.32 -21.94 -7.14
N GLU A 243 -8.50 -22.18 -8.16
CA GLU A 243 -7.26 -21.43 -8.38
C GLU A 243 -7.60 -20.02 -8.88
N SER A 244 -8.52 -19.92 -9.85
CA SER A 244 -9.04 -18.64 -10.33
C SER A 244 -9.73 -17.85 -9.22
N PHE A 245 -10.45 -18.50 -8.31
CA PHE A 245 -11.07 -17.84 -7.15
C PHE A 245 -10.05 -17.15 -6.25
N LEU A 246 -8.89 -17.79 -6.05
CA LEU A 246 -7.79 -17.22 -5.27
C LEU A 246 -7.09 -16.12 -6.06
N VAL A 247 -6.75 -16.32 -7.32
CA VAL A 247 -6.03 -15.29 -8.10
C VAL A 247 -6.89 -14.04 -8.36
N PHE A 248 -8.22 -14.17 -8.30
CA PHE A 248 -9.16 -13.07 -8.56
C PHE A 248 -8.91 -11.84 -7.69
N TYR A 249 -8.55 -12.00 -6.41
CA TYR A 249 -8.31 -10.86 -5.53
C TYR A 249 -7.12 -10.00 -6.02
N PHE A 250 -6.04 -10.65 -6.47
CA PHE A 250 -4.84 -9.97 -6.96
C PHE A 250 -5.13 -9.24 -8.28
N VAL A 251 -5.85 -9.90 -9.19
CA VAL A 251 -6.24 -9.31 -10.47
C VAL A 251 -7.21 -8.12 -10.27
N LEU A 252 -8.11 -8.20 -9.30
CA LEU A 252 -8.99 -7.09 -8.95
C LEU A 252 -8.21 -5.89 -8.40
N ALA A 253 -7.18 -6.12 -7.59
CA ALA A 253 -6.29 -5.05 -7.12
C ALA A 253 -5.54 -4.38 -8.29
N LEU A 254 -5.03 -5.17 -9.25
CA LEU A 254 -4.42 -4.61 -10.47
C LEU A 254 -5.41 -3.79 -11.31
N PHE A 255 -6.66 -4.25 -11.40
CA PHE A 255 -7.73 -3.48 -12.05
C PHE A 255 -7.98 -2.15 -11.32
N CYS A 256 -7.95 -2.14 -9.99
CA CYS A 256 -8.09 -0.92 -9.19
C CYS A 256 -6.93 0.05 -9.44
N ALA A 257 -5.68 -0.44 -9.46
CA ALA A 257 -4.50 0.38 -9.75
C ALA A 257 -4.63 1.06 -11.12
N GLY A 258 -4.94 0.29 -12.17
CA GLY A 258 -5.07 0.80 -13.53
C GLY A 258 -6.25 1.75 -13.70
N SER A 259 -7.44 1.38 -13.21
CA SER A 259 -8.64 2.20 -13.37
C SER A 259 -8.60 3.47 -12.52
N GLY A 260 -8.08 3.40 -11.29
CA GLY A 260 -7.87 4.57 -10.43
C GLY A 260 -6.90 5.57 -11.07
N SER A 261 -5.77 5.07 -11.60
CA SER A 261 -4.80 5.88 -12.33
C SER A 261 -5.39 6.56 -13.57
N ILE A 262 -6.21 5.85 -14.35
CA ILE A 262 -6.87 6.42 -15.55
C ILE A 262 -7.87 7.50 -15.17
N LEU A 263 -8.62 7.29 -14.10
CA LEU A 263 -9.57 8.28 -13.59
C LEU A 263 -8.87 9.47 -12.93
N GLY A 264 -7.58 9.35 -12.60
CA GLY A 264 -6.85 10.39 -11.87
C GLY A 264 -7.36 10.57 -10.45
N VAL A 265 -7.76 9.46 -9.81
CA VAL A 265 -8.15 9.42 -8.40
C VAL A 265 -7.05 8.74 -7.58
N ASP A 266 -7.18 8.78 -6.26
CA ASP A 266 -6.28 8.07 -5.36
C ASP A 266 -6.47 6.56 -5.51
N ASP A 267 -5.56 5.92 -6.21
CA ASP A 267 -5.60 4.50 -6.54
C ASP A 267 -5.28 3.60 -5.34
N LEU A 268 -4.52 4.09 -4.34
CA LEU A 268 -4.30 3.40 -3.07
C LEU A 268 -5.63 3.30 -2.31
N LEU A 269 -6.35 4.43 -2.20
CA LEU A 269 -7.65 4.48 -1.55
C LEU A 269 -8.71 3.69 -2.31
N VAL A 270 -8.69 3.71 -3.66
CA VAL A 270 -9.54 2.83 -4.48
C VAL A 270 -9.25 1.37 -4.16
N GLY A 271 -7.98 0.97 -4.11
CA GLY A 271 -7.56 -0.39 -3.77
C GLY A 271 -8.07 -0.83 -2.40
N PHE A 272 -7.79 -0.05 -1.35
CA PHE A 272 -8.25 -0.32 0.01
C PHE A 272 -9.78 -0.39 0.09
N ALA A 273 -10.48 0.62 -0.45
CA ALA A 273 -11.94 0.71 -0.42
C ALA A 273 -12.60 -0.44 -1.21
N CYS A 274 -11.99 -0.87 -2.31
CA CYS A 274 -12.40 -2.05 -3.06
C CYS A 274 -12.24 -3.33 -2.23
N GLY A 275 -11.10 -3.51 -1.56
CA GLY A 275 -10.89 -4.63 -0.63
C GLY A 275 -11.96 -4.69 0.46
N VAL A 276 -12.24 -3.54 1.11
CA VAL A 276 -13.30 -3.41 2.12
C VAL A 276 -14.67 -3.74 1.54
N GLY A 277 -15.03 -3.19 0.37
CA GLY A 277 -16.31 -3.47 -0.29
C GLY A 277 -16.47 -4.93 -0.70
N PHE A 278 -15.36 -5.58 -1.06
CA PHE A 278 -15.30 -6.98 -1.48
C PHE A 278 -15.45 -7.95 -0.29
N SER A 279 -14.86 -7.67 0.87
CA SER A 279 -14.92 -8.54 2.06
C SER A 279 -16.07 -8.22 3.03
N ASN A 280 -16.82 -7.13 2.81
CA ASN A 280 -17.75 -6.55 3.81
C ASN A 280 -18.78 -7.53 4.43
N ASP A 281 -19.19 -8.60 3.73
CA ASP A 281 -20.18 -9.57 4.22
C ASP A 281 -19.57 -10.82 4.87
N GLY A 282 -18.24 -10.97 4.81
CA GLY A 282 -17.47 -12.07 5.38
C GLY A 282 -17.53 -13.38 4.59
N TRP A 283 -18.31 -13.44 3.51
CA TRP A 283 -18.52 -14.68 2.73
C TRP A 283 -17.22 -15.16 2.08
N PHE A 284 -16.43 -14.23 1.54
CA PHE A 284 -15.16 -14.55 0.92
C PHE A 284 -14.16 -15.10 1.94
N THR A 285 -14.00 -14.42 3.07
CA THR A 285 -13.09 -14.82 4.16
C THR A 285 -13.42 -16.22 4.67
N GLU A 286 -14.71 -16.52 4.89
CA GLU A 286 -15.16 -17.86 5.30
C GLU A 286 -14.76 -18.95 4.29
N LYS A 287 -14.94 -18.69 3.00
CA LYS A 287 -14.58 -19.65 1.94
C LYS A 287 -13.06 -19.87 1.83
N THR A 288 -12.27 -18.83 2.06
CA THR A 288 -10.79 -18.91 2.00
C THR A 288 -10.20 -19.58 3.25
N GLU A 289 -10.82 -19.40 4.42
CA GLU A 289 -10.47 -20.10 5.66
C GLU A 289 -10.80 -21.61 5.57
N GLU A 290 -11.99 -21.96 5.05
CA GLU A 290 -12.41 -23.35 4.83
C GLU A 290 -11.48 -24.12 3.87
N SER A 291 -10.79 -23.40 2.98
CA SER A 291 -9.89 -23.99 1.98
C SER A 291 -8.42 -24.05 2.41
N HIS A 292 -8.09 -23.70 3.67
CA HIS A 292 -6.71 -23.69 4.23
C HIS A 292 -5.70 -22.82 3.44
N VAL A 293 -6.16 -21.89 2.62
CA VAL A 293 -5.30 -21.14 1.68
C VAL A 293 -4.59 -19.95 2.35
N SER A 294 -5.12 -19.45 3.47
CA SER A 294 -4.56 -18.28 4.17
C SER A 294 -3.11 -18.44 4.66
N ASN A 295 -2.53 -19.64 4.60
CA ASN A 295 -1.13 -19.89 5.00
C ASN A 295 -0.13 -19.85 3.82
N VAL A 296 -0.57 -19.60 2.59
CA VAL A 296 0.30 -19.72 1.39
C VAL A 296 0.81 -18.36 0.89
N ILE A 297 0.20 -17.25 1.30
CA ILE A 297 0.46 -15.92 0.74
C ILE A 297 1.20 -14.99 1.74
N ASP A 298 1.29 -15.36 3.02
CA ASP A 298 2.06 -14.65 4.06
C ASP A 298 3.56 -15.01 4.06
#